data_AF-A0A5E4I6P7-F1
#
_entry.id   AF-A0A5E4I6P7-F1
#
_cell.length_a   1.000
_cell.length_b   1.000
_cell.length_c   1.000
_cell.angle_alpha   90.00
_cell.angle_beta   90.00
_cell.angle_gamma   90.00
#
_symmetry.space_group_name_H-M   'P 1'
#
loop_
_entity.id
_entity.type
_entity.pdbx_description
1 polymer ?
#
loop_
_entity_poly.entity_id
_entity_poly.type
_entity_poly.pdbx_seq_one_letter_code
_entity_poly.pdbx_strand_id
1 'polypeptide(L)'
;MGRRQTMMEKYKIQMKAYRKKRMKNDSTPYLPLDGIVYVINSLDPGKKIQTQVVKTTIRSQRKIIETLACPECKNEMLWDDNWEAFICTKHGKKAIYELVLK
;
A
#
# COMPACT_ATOMS: atom_id res chain seq x y z
N MET A 1 14.30 -34.46 21.80
CA MET A 1 13.78 -33.71 22.97
C MET A 1 13.74 -32.22 22.62
N GLY A 2 12.55 -31.63 22.47
CA GLY A 2 12.39 -30.22 22.11
C GLY A 2 12.56 -29.31 23.32
N ARG A 3 13.41 -28.29 23.22
CA ARG A 3 13.64 -27.30 24.28
C ARG A 3 12.33 -26.60 24.62
N ARG A 4 11.94 -26.58 25.91
CA ARG A 4 10.75 -25.84 26.38
C ARG A 4 10.97 -24.35 26.15
N GLN A 5 10.16 -23.75 25.28
CA GLN A 5 10.24 -22.33 24.94
C GLN A 5 9.80 -21.48 26.13
N THR A 6 10.58 -20.45 26.43
CA THR A 6 10.26 -19.47 27.48
C THR A 6 9.08 -18.58 27.07
N MET A 7 8.41 -17.96 28.05
CA MET A 7 7.29 -17.04 27.78
C MET A 7 7.68 -15.88 26.84
N MET A 8 8.93 -15.40 26.92
CA MET A 8 9.44 -14.33 26.08
C MET A 8 9.68 -14.78 24.62
N GLU A 9 10.06 -16.04 24.39
CA GLU A 9 10.21 -16.58 23.03
C GLU A 9 8.86 -16.76 22.35
N LYS A 10 7.86 -17.25 23.08
CA LYS A 10 6.48 -17.34 22.58
C LYS A 10 5.95 -15.95 22.19
N TYR A 11 6.22 -14.93 23.00
CA TYR A 11 5.85 -13.55 22.71
C TYR A 11 6.55 -12.98 21.45
N LYS A 12 7.86 -13.23 21.29
CA LYS A 12 8.61 -12.81 20.09
C LYS A 12 8.06 -13.44 18.81
N ILE A 13 7.66 -14.72 18.88
CA ILE A 13 7.06 -15.43 17.73
C ILE A 13 5.67 -14.87 17.41
N GLN A 14 4.84 -14.60 18.43
CA GLN A 14 3.55 -13.95 18.25
C GLN A 14 3.69 -12.54 17.65
N MET A 15 4.66 -11.74 18.08
CA MET A 15 4.93 -10.40 17.50
C MET A 15 5.49 -10.47 16.06
N LYS A 16 6.31 -11.49 15.75
CA LYS A 16 6.80 -11.74 14.39
C LYS A 16 5.66 -12.11 13.44
N ALA A 17 4.70 -12.92 13.89
CA ALA A 17 3.51 -13.27 13.12
C ALA A 17 2.52 -12.11 12.99
N TYR A 18 2.33 -11.31 14.05
CA TYR A 18 1.47 -10.13 14.03
C TYR A 18 1.98 -9.04 13.08
N ARG A 19 3.29 -8.77 13.06
CA ARG A 19 3.94 -7.91 12.04
C ARG A 19 3.70 -8.44 10.62
N LYS A 20 3.92 -9.74 10.41
CA LYS A 20 3.73 -10.41 9.12
C LYS A 20 2.27 -10.40 8.63
N LYS A 21 1.30 -10.33 9.55
CA LYS A 21 -0.15 -10.30 9.25
C LYS A 21 -0.67 -8.87 9.03
N ARG A 22 -0.17 -7.86 9.75
CA ARG A 22 -0.52 -6.45 9.50
C ARG A 22 0.11 -5.89 8.22
N MET A 23 1.23 -6.45 7.78
CA MET A 23 1.85 -6.08 6.49
C MET A 23 1.14 -6.73 5.28
N LYS A 24 0.25 -7.70 5.47
CA LYS A 24 -0.60 -8.25 4.41
C LYS A 24 -1.89 -7.43 4.28
N ASN A 25 -1.77 -6.13 4.12
CA ASN A 25 -2.76 -5.43 3.32
C ASN A 25 -2.28 -5.65 1.89
N ASP A 26 -3.09 -6.30 1.06
CA ASP A 26 -2.75 -6.48 -0.35
C ASP A 26 -2.90 -5.10 -1.01
N SER A 27 -1.92 -4.20 -0.78
CA SER A 27 -1.82 -2.86 -1.38
C SER A 27 -1.50 -2.97 -2.87
N THR A 28 -1.72 -4.14 -3.47
CA THR A 28 -1.19 -4.43 -4.76
C THR A 28 -1.87 -3.55 -5.82
N PRO A 29 -1.11 -3.05 -6.81
CA PRO A 29 -1.63 -2.24 -7.91
C PRO A 29 -2.52 -3.05 -8.87
N TYR A 30 -2.87 -4.28 -8.48
CA TYR A 30 -3.59 -5.27 -9.29
C TYR A 30 -5.13 -5.20 -9.12
N LEU A 31 -5.68 -4.40 -8.18
CA LEU A 31 -7.14 -4.32 -7.91
C LEU A 31 -7.61 -2.89 -7.52
N PRO A 32 -8.75 -2.37 -8.03
CA PRO A 32 -9.50 -2.68 -9.24
C PRO A 32 -9.04 -1.85 -10.46
N LEU A 33 -9.49 -2.32 -11.61
CA LEU A 33 -8.88 -2.16 -12.93
C LEU A 33 -9.24 -0.89 -13.71
N ASP A 34 -10.19 -0.11 -13.21
CA ASP A 34 -10.61 1.17 -13.79
C ASP A 34 -11.61 1.85 -12.84
N GLY A 35 -11.42 3.13 -12.52
CA GLY A 35 -12.35 3.91 -11.70
C GLY A 35 -11.73 4.65 -10.50
N ILE A 36 -12.55 4.82 -9.45
CA ILE A 36 -12.20 5.50 -8.20
C ILE A 36 -11.62 4.48 -7.22
N VAL A 37 -10.34 4.63 -6.89
CA VAL A 37 -9.64 3.84 -5.87
C VAL A 37 -9.54 4.62 -4.57
N TYR A 38 -9.46 3.90 -3.46
CA TYR A 38 -9.25 4.50 -2.15
C TYR A 38 -7.79 4.35 -1.79
N VAL A 39 -7.18 5.47 -1.41
CA VAL A 39 -5.82 5.52 -0.90
C VAL A 39 -5.81 6.06 0.51
N ILE A 40 -4.91 5.56 1.34
CA ILE A 40 -4.67 6.06 2.68
C ILE A 40 -3.27 6.67 2.72
N ASN A 41 -3.15 7.85 3.32
CA ASN A 41 -1.83 8.42 3.57
C ASN A 41 -1.14 7.61 4.67
N SER A 42 0.03 7.07 4.39
CA SER A 42 0.79 6.27 5.34
C SER A 42 1.17 7.05 6.61
N LEU A 43 1.33 8.38 6.49
CA LEU A 43 1.61 9.28 7.61
C LEU A 43 0.37 9.66 8.42
N ASP A 44 -0.82 9.62 7.82
CA ASP A 44 -2.10 9.92 8.48
C ASP A 44 -3.14 8.85 8.08
N PRO A 45 -3.08 7.65 8.70
CA PRO A 45 -3.92 6.54 8.30
C PRO A 45 -5.42 6.71 8.66
N GLY A 46 -5.79 7.85 9.24
CA GLY A 46 -7.15 8.13 9.71
C GLY A 46 -8.14 8.44 8.60
N LYS A 47 -7.68 8.76 7.38
CA LYS A 47 -8.56 9.17 6.27
C LYS A 47 -8.34 8.34 5.01
N LYS A 48 -9.41 7.67 4.59
CA LYS A 48 -9.53 7.09 3.24
C LYS A 48 -9.83 8.22 2.27
N ILE A 49 -8.96 8.39 1.28
CA ILE A 49 -9.06 9.43 0.27
C ILE A 49 -9.39 8.76 -1.06
N GLN A 50 -10.40 9.26 -1.76
CA GLN A 50 -10.73 8.78 -3.10
C GLN A 50 -9.78 9.41 -4.11
N THR A 51 -9.22 8.59 -5.00
CA THR A 51 -8.44 9.06 -6.14
C THR A 51 -8.76 8.30 -7.42
N GLN A 52 -8.46 8.92 -8.55
CA GLN A 52 -8.72 8.41 -9.88
C GLN A 52 -7.46 7.76 -10.47
N VAL A 53 -7.64 6.63 -11.15
CA VAL A 53 -6.58 5.99 -11.93
C VAL A 53 -6.33 6.79 -13.21
N VAL A 54 -5.06 7.13 -13.49
CA VAL A 54 -4.67 7.94 -14.66
C VAL A 54 -4.19 7.05 -15.81
N LYS A 55 -3.32 6.07 -15.52
CA LYS A 55 -2.91 5.05 -16.50
C LYS A 55 -2.90 3.67 -15.87
N THR A 56 -3.40 2.72 -16.65
CA THR A 56 -3.21 1.28 -16.43
C THR A 56 -2.34 0.72 -17.54
N THR A 57 -1.47 -0.24 -17.20
CA THR A 57 -0.65 -0.99 -18.17
C THR A 57 -0.88 -2.48 -18.01
N ILE A 58 -0.52 -3.29 -18.99
CA ILE A 58 -0.64 -4.76 -18.93
C ILE A 58 0.76 -5.34 -18.75
N ARG A 59 1.00 -5.96 -17.58
CA ARG A 59 2.23 -6.73 -17.30
C ARG A 59 1.87 -8.18 -17.02
N SER A 60 2.56 -9.11 -17.70
CA SER A 60 2.43 -10.55 -17.46
C SER A 60 0.97 -11.03 -17.41
N GLN A 61 0.19 -10.67 -18.43
CA GLN A 61 -1.24 -10.99 -18.59
C GLN A 61 -2.18 -10.35 -17.54
N ARG A 62 -1.67 -9.50 -16.64
CA ARG A 62 -2.46 -8.76 -15.64
C ARG A 62 -2.41 -7.26 -15.93
N LYS A 63 -3.56 -6.61 -15.81
CA LYS A 63 -3.65 -5.14 -15.84
C LYS A 63 -3.23 -4.61 -14.47
N ILE A 64 -2.33 -3.62 -14.47
CA ILE A 64 -1.80 -2.95 -13.29
C ILE A 64 -2.02 -1.45 -13.39
N ILE A 65 -2.17 -0.82 -12.24
CA ILE A 65 -2.17 0.64 -12.13
C ILE A 65 -0.73 1.13 -12.22
N GLU A 66 -0.41 1.91 -13.25
CA GLU A 66 0.91 2.53 -13.43
C GLU A 66 0.97 3.89 -12.74
N THR A 67 -0.12 4.67 -12.87
CA THR A 67 -0.22 6.00 -12.27
C THR A 67 -1.60 6.27 -11.66
N LEU A 68 -1.59 6.94 -10.50
CA LEU A 68 -2.77 7.49 -9.84
C LEU A 68 -2.74 9.01 -9.85
N ALA A 69 -3.89 9.66 -9.80
CA ALA A 69 -3.94 11.08 -9.53
C ALA A 69 -3.61 11.35 -8.05
N CYS A 70 -2.92 12.45 -7.77
CA CYS A 70 -2.73 12.89 -6.40
C CYS A 70 -3.97 13.64 -5.92
N PRO A 71 -4.55 13.30 -4.76
CA PRO A 71 -5.76 13.98 -4.27
C PRO A 71 -5.56 15.47 -3.97
N GLU A 72 -4.31 15.92 -3.77
CA GLU A 72 -4.00 17.31 -3.39
C GLU A 72 -3.53 18.16 -4.59
N CYS A 73 -2.63 17.69 -5.48
CA CYS A 73 -2.18 18.47 -6.67
C CYS A 73 -2.77 18.01 -8.00
N LYS A 74 -3.53 16.90 -8.02
CA LYS A 74 -4.01 16.26 -9.27
C LYS A 74 -2.90 15.81 -10.22
N ASN A 75 -1.64 15.83 -9.80
CA ASN A 75 -0.54 15.28 -10.59
C ASN A 75 -0.55 13.75 -10.56
N GLU A 76 0.03 13.15 -11.58
CA GLU A 76 0.35 11.73 -11.60
C GLU A 76 1.32 11.33 -10.46
N MET A 77 0.97 10.24 -9.78
CA MET A 77 1.72 9.55 -8.75
C MET A 77 2.19 8.22 -9.31
N LEU A 78 3.44 7.88 -9.04
CA LEU A 78 4.04 6.65 -9.50
C LEU A 78 4.00 5.59 -8.41
N TRP A 79 3.77 4.34 -8.80
CA TRP A 79 3.91 3.20 -7.93
C TRP A 79 5.38 2.94 -7.58
N ASP A 80 5.69 2.78 -6.30
CA ASP A 80 7.02 2.38 -5.83
C ASP A 80 6.94 0.99 -5.18
N ASP A 81 7.63 0.02 -5.79
CA ASP A 81 7.60 -1.39 -5.38
C ASP A 81 8.25 -1.62 -4.01
N ASN A 82 9.18 -0.75 -3.58
CA ASN A 82 9.84 -0.90 -2.28
C ASN A 82 8.93 -0.49 -1.11
N TRP A 83 8.00 0.43 -1.37
CA TRP A 83 7.05 0.93 -0.38
C TRP A 83 5.68 0.27 -0.50
N GLU A 84 5.45 -0.49 -1.58
CA GLU A 84 4.14 -1.03 -1.96
C GLU A 84 3.05 0.08 -1.92
N ALA A 85 3.42 1.27 -2.41
CA ALA A 85 2.61 2.48 -2.28
C ALA A 85 2.84 3.45 -3.46
N PHE A 86 1.89 4.36 -3.66
CA PHE A 86 2.01 5.47 -4.61
C PHE A 86 2.68 6.66 -3.96
N ILE A 87 3.69 7.22 -4.65
CA ILE A 87 4.46 8.34 -4.13
C ILE A 87 4.20 9.58 -5.00
N CYS A 88 3.87 10.69 -4.35
CA CYS A 88 3.87 12.01 -4.98
C CYS A 88 5.12 12.78 -4.55
N THR A 89 5.91 13.21 -5.53
CA THR A 89 7.11 14.04 -5.33
C THR A 89 6.91 15.50 -5.76
N LYS A 90 5.80 15.80 -6.44
CA LYS A 90 5.51 17.16 -6.94
C LYS A 90 4.92 18.09 -5.88
N HIS A 91 4.47 17.54 -4.75
CA HIS A 91 4.28 18.36 -3.55
C HIS A 91 5.61 18.60 -2.88
N GLY A 92 5.81 19.79 -2.30
CA GLY A 92 6.96 20.10 -1.46
C GLY A 92 7.13 19.18 -0.23
N LYS A 93 6.29 18.15 -0.06
CA LYS A 93 6.41 17.07 0.92
C LYS A 93 6.19 15.73 0.22
N LYS A 94 7.08 14.75 0.49
CA LYS A 94 6.93 13.37 0.01
C LYS A 94 5.71 12.75 0.67
N ALA A 95 4.67 12.49 -0.12
CA ALA A 95 3.46 11.86 0.36
C ALA A 95 3.39 10.43 -0.16
N ILE A 96 3.18 9.48 0.76
CA ILE A 96 3.16 8.04 0.50
C ILE A 96 1.74 7.57 0.74
N TYR A 97 1.15 6.97 -0.29
CA TYR A 97 -0.24 6.57 -0.28
C TYR A 97 -0.37 5.08 -0.56
N GLU A 98 -0.89 4.35 0.42
CA GLU A 98 -1.15 2.93 0.31
C GLU A 98 -2.53 2.71 -0.32
N LEU A 99 -2.62 1.77 -1.27
CA LEU A 99 -3.91 1.35 -1.81
C LEU A 99 -4.67 0.58 -0.75
N VAL A 100 -5.93 0.93 -0.54
CA VAL A 100 -6.79 0.24 0.41
C VAL A 100 -8.08 -0.15 -0.28
N LEU A 101 -8.44 -1.43 -0.14
CA LEU A 101 -9.74 -1.94 -0.58
C LEU A 101 -10.85 -1.22 0.19
N LYS A 102 -11.97 -0.93 -0.50
CA LYS A 102 -13.11 -0.18 0.03
C LYS A 102 -13.51 -0.59 1.44
#